data_AF-A0A437RD32-F1
#
_entry.id   AF-A0A437RD32-F1
#
_cell.length_a   1.000
_cell.length_b   1.000
_cell.length_c   1.000
_cell.angle_alpha   90.00
_cell.angle_beta   90.00
_cell.angle_gamma   90.00
#
_symmetry.space_group_name_H-M   'P 1'
#
loop_
_entity.id
_entity.type
_entity.pdbx_description
1 polymer ?
#
loop_
_entity_poly.entity_id
_entity_poly.type
_entity_poly.pdbx_seq_one_letter_code
_entity_poly.pdbx_strand_id
1 'polypeptide(L)'
;MNMVKLSKQTLLAAALGLAAWGSAQAQATVSLSATPNPVNVGSTLQVSVNITGALDLYAYQFSLLFNPAVLQATSSSDGSFLSGGGTVFFVPGTINNTTGSISFTAGSLLGLLPGVNGNGTLATLNFNVTGLGASALNFTDGVLVNSELADLPSQFVNATVLAVPEPGTWLMLGLGLATVAGAARRRSA
;
A
#
# COMPACT_ATOMS: atom_id res chain seq x y z
N MET A 1 -44.70 -39.81 51.45
CA MET A 1 -43.92 -38.58 51.24
C MET A 1 -42.99 -38.81 50.06
N ASN A 2 -43.47 -38.50 48.85
CA ASN A 2 -42.76 -38.80 47.60
C ASN A 2 -41.61 -37.82 47.40
N MET A 3 -40.37 -38.33 47.36
CA MET A 3 -39.20 -37.57 46.94
C MET A 3 -38.92 -37.85 45.46
N VAL A 4 -39.18 -36.84 44.63
CA VAL A 4 -38.75 -36.78 43.24
C VAL A 4 -37.21 -36.76 43.21
N LYS A 5 -36.57 -37.84 42.74
CA LYS A 5 -35.14 -37.82 42.38
C LYS A 5 -35.05 -37.67 40.86
N LEU A 6 -34.69 -36.45 40.43
CA LEU A 6 -34.43 -36.08 39.04
C LEU A 6 -33.54 -37.15 38.36
N SER A 7 -34.01 -37.68 37.24
CA SER A 7 -33.27 -38.61 36.39
C SER A 7 -32.15 -37.87 35.63
N LYS A 8 -31.09 -38.61 35.26
CA LYS A 8 -29.84 -38.16 34.62
C LYS A 8 -30.02 -37.58 33.20
N GLN A 9 -30.89 -36.59 33.01
CA GLN A 9 -31.04 -35.88 31.73
C GLN A 9 -30.34 -34.52 31.70
N THR A 10 -29.60 -34.14 32.75
CA THR A 10 -28.73 -32.96 32.76
C THR A 10 -27.31 -33.29 32.30
N LEU A 11 -27.18 -33.94 31.14
CA LEU A 11 -25.91 -34.09 30.41
C LEU A 11 -26.05 -33.65 28.95
N LEU A 12 -26.98 -32.73 28.69
CA LEU A 12 -26.87 -31.86 27.52
C LEU A 12 -25.84 -30.77 27.85
N ALA A 13 -24.85 -30.61 26.96
CA ALA A 13 -23.81 -29.58 26.93
C ALA A 13 -22.42 -29.97 27.47
N ALA A 14 -21.81 -31.00 26.89
CA ALA A 14 -20.35 -31.09 26.83
C ALA A 14 -19.93 -31.64 25.46
N ALA A 15 -18.99 -30.96 24.81
CA ALA A 15 -18.28 -31.35 23.57
C ALA A 15 -18.84 -30.92 22.19
N LEU A 16 -19.40 -29.72 22.06
CA LEU A 16 -19.47 -29.00 20.76
C LEU A 16 -18.69 -27.66 20.76
N GLY A 17 -17.86 -27.43 21.78
CA GLY A 17 -17.09 -26.20 21.96
C GLY A 17 -15.59 -26.39 21.75
N LEU A 18 -15.17 -26.81 20.57
CA LEU A 18 -13.81 -26.60 20.06
C LEU A 18 -13.91 -25.81 18.76
N ALA A 19 -14.63 -24.68 18.81
CA ALA A 19 -14.36 -23.62 17.86
C ALA A 19 -12.97 -23.11 18.21
N ALA A 20 -11.97 -23.53 17.42
CA ALA A 20 -10.64 -23.00 17.46
C ALA A 20 -10.74 -21.47 17.39
N TRP A 21 -10.59 -20.79 18.52
CA TRP A 21 -10.25 -19.39 18.54
C TRP A 21 -8.80 -19.28 18.08
N GLY A 22 -8.59 -19.46 16.77
CA GLY A 22 -7.41 -18.92 16.14
C GLY A 22 -7.49 -17.41 16.35
N SER A 23 -6.77 -16.89 17.32
CA SER A 23 -6.50 -15.46 17.41
C SER A 23 -5.84 -15.07 16.09
N ALA A 24 -6.56 -14.34 15.24
CA ALA A 24 -5.94 -13.65 14.12
C ALA A 24 -4.93 -12.67 14.73
N GLN A 25 -3.66 -13.05 14.75
CA GLN A 25 -2.61 -12.22 15.28
C GLN A 25 -2.53 -10.97 14.39
N ALA A 26 -2.68 -9.78 14.98
CA ALA A 26 -2.59 -8.54 14.24
C ALA A 26 -1.18 -8.42 13.66
N GLN A 27 -1.09 -8.59 12.34
CA GLN A 27 0.15 -8.60 11.57
C GLN A 27 0.35 -7.23 10.93
N ALA A 28 1.59 -6.76 10.79
CA ALA A 28 1.84 -5.50 10.11
C ALA A 28 1.46 -5.61 8.63
N THR A 29 0.89 -4.58 8.04
CA THR A 29 0.50 -4.57 6.63
C THR A 29 1.30 -3.51 5.88
N VAL A 30 1.99 -3.94 4.83
CA VAL A 30 2.66 -3.08 3.87
C VAL A 30 1.77 -2.92 2.65
N SER A 31 1.50 -1.68 2.24
CA SER A 31 0.57 -1.34 1.17
C SER A 31 1.13 -0.26 0.27
N LEU A 32 0.60 -0.18 -0.95
CA LEU A 32 1.00 0.81 -1.94
C LEU A 32 -0.11 1.84 -2.15
N SER A 33 0.23 3.12 -2.08
CA SER A 33 -0.68 4.21 -2.44
C SER A 33 -0.08 5.04 -3.56
N ALA A 34 -0.77 5.11 -4.69
CA ALA A 34 -0.35 5.87 -5.85
C ALA A 34 -1.12 7.20 -5.92
N THR A 35 -0.40 8.31 -6.07
CA THR A 35 -0.97 9.66 -6.13
C THR A 35 -0.32 10.46 -7.27
N PRO A 36 -1.11 10.98 -8.23
CA PRO A 36 -2.55 10.76 -8.42
C PRO A 36 -2.88 9.36 -8.98
N ASN A 37 -4.10 8.88 -8.78
CA ASN A 37 -4.61 7.66 -9.43
C ASN A 37 -6.14 7.78 -9.64
N PRO A 38 -6.66 7.87 -10.89
CA PRO A 38 -5.94 7.74 -12.15
C PRO A 38 -4.94 8.87 -12.42
N VAL A 39 -3.93 8.60 -13.24
CA VAL A 39 -2.84 9.53 -13.60
C VAL A 39 -2.82 9.78 -15.11
N ASN A 40 -2.43 10.98 -15.52
CA ASN A 40 -2.33 11.33 -16.92
C ASN A 40 -1.01 10.86 -17.55
N VAL A 41 -1.07 10.36 -18.78
CA VAL A 41 0.14 10.06 -19.55
C VAL A 41 0.94 11.34 -19.80
N GLY A 42 2.27 11.25 -19.67
CA GLY A 42 3.19 12.39 -19.73
C GLY A 42 3.40 13.10 -18.39
N SER A 43 2.62 12.75 -17.36
CA SER A 43 2.81 13.27 -16.00
C SER A 43 3.73 12.38 -15.15
N THR A 44 4.06 12.88 -13.96
CA THR A 44 4.73 12.11 -12.93
C THR A 44 3.73 11.47 -11.97
N LEU A 45 4.12 10.35 -11.40
CA LEU A 45 3.36 9.59 -10.43
C LEU A 45 4.24 9.30 -9.21
N GLN A 46 3.72 9.56 -8.02
CA GLN A 46 4.33 9.13 -6.77
C GLN A 46 3.62 7.88 -6.24
N VAL A 47 4.38 6.86 -5.87
CA VAL A 47 3.89 5.67 -5.19
C VAL A 47 4.57 5.60 -3.83
N SER A 48 3.77 5.71 -2.77
CA SER A 48 4.24 5.55 -1.39
C SER A 48 4.06 4.12 -0.95
N VAL A 49 5.12 3.56 -0.36
CA VAL A 49 5.11 2.25 0.31
C VAL A 49 4.81 2.52 1.78
N ASN A 50 3.61 2.21 2.22
CA ASN A 50 3.14 2.50 3.57
C ASN A 50 3.09 1.25 4.42
N ILE A 51 3.33 1.41 5.71
CA ILE A 51 3.14 0.37 6.71
C ILE A 51 2.04 0.77 7.70
N THR A 52 1.26 -0.21 8.14
CA THR A 52 0.28 -0.06 9.22
C THR A 52 0.41 -1.18 10.23
N GLY A 53 0.28 -0.87 11.52
CA GLY A 53 0.32 -1.86 12.60
C GLY A 53 1.71 -2.43 12.85
N ALA A 54 2.77 -1.69 12.55
CA ALA A 54 4.13 -2.11 12.83
C ALA A 54 4.37 -2.17 14.35
N LEU A 55 5.02 -3.23 14.82
CA LEU A 55 5.46 -3.38 16.20
C LEU A 55 6.95 -3.70 16.22
N ASP A 56 7.76 -2.78 16.74
CA ASP A 56 9.22 -2.88 16.82
C ASP A 56 9.92 -3.02 15.46
N LEU A 57 9.44 -2.34 14.40
CA LEU A 57 10.11 -2.44 13.09
C LEU A 57 11.49 -1.76 13.12
N TYR A 58 12.53 -2.52 12.82
CA TYR A 58 13.90 -2.03 12.82
C TYR A 58 14.49 -1.92 11.42
N ALA A 59 14.22 -2.90 10.55
CA ALA A 59 14.63 -2.85 9.16
C ALA A 59 13.60 -3.51 8.23
N TYR A 60 13.60 -3.08 6.97
CA TYR A 60 12.75 -3.63 5.93
C TYR A 60 13.52 -3.75 4.62
N GLN A 61 13.04 -4.64 3.75
CA GLN A 61 13.50 -4.81 2.39
C GLN A 61 12.36 -5.30 1.50
N PHE A 62 12.25 -4.77 0.28
CA PHE A 62 11.27 -5.23 -0.70
C PHE A 62 11.73 -4.97 -2.14
N SER A 63 11.08 -5.68 -3.05
CA SER A 63 11.20 -5.55 -4.48
C SER A 63 9.82 -5.44 -5.12
N LEU A 64 9.69 -4.56 -6.10
CA LEU A 64 8.44 -4.21 -6.75
C LEU A 64 8.51 -4.46 -8.26
N LEU A 65 7.46 -5.04 -8.82
CA LEU A 65 7.21 -5.10 -10.26
C LEU A 65 6.16 -4.08 -10.69
N PHE A 66 6.34 -3.54 -11.89
CA PHE A 66 5.42 -2.65 -12.59
C PHE A 66 5.39 -2.98 -14.09
N ASN A 67 4.42 -2.43 -14.82
CA ASN A 67 4.35 -2.58 -16.27
C ASN A 67 5.22 -1.51 -16.96
N PRO A 68 6.36 -1.88 -17.59
CA PRO A 68 7.28 -0.92 -18.21
C PRO A 68 6.71 -0.26 -19.47
N ALA A 69 5.62 -0.79 -20.05
CA ALA A 69 4.92 -0.15 -21.16
C ALA A 69 4.05 1.03 -20.72
N VAL A 70 3.78 1.17 -19.42
CA VAL A 70 2.89 2.19 -18.84
C VAL A 70 3.66 3.14 -17.93
N LEU A 71 4.56 2.61 -17.10
CA LEU A 71 5.33 3.36 -16.11
C LEU A 71 6.83 3.21 -16.33
N GLN A 72 7.58 4.27 -16.06
CA GLN A 72 9.04 4.26 -15.99
C GLN A 72 9.47 4.78 -14.62
N ALA A 73 10.10 3.94 -13.80
CA ALA A 73 10.63 4.34 -12.51
C ALA A 73 11.82 5.30 -12.67
N THR A 74 11.82 6.38 -11.89
CA THR A 74 12.84 7.44 -11.94
C THR A 74 13.68 7.50 -10.68
N SER A 75 13.07 7.29 -9.50
CA SER A 75 13.80 7.27 -8.24
C SER A 75 13.07 6.50 -7.15
N SER A 76 13.84 6.11 -6.14
CA SER A 76 13.39 5.54 -4.87
C SER A 76 14.08 6.33 -3.76
N SER A 77 13.32 6.81 -2.79
CA SER A 77 13.82 7.59 -1.66
C SER A 77 13.25 7.08 -0.35
N ASP A 78 13.99 7.30 0.74
CA ASP A 78 13.57 6.91 2.08
C ASP A 78 12.26 7.60 2.49
N GLY A 79 11.48 6.89 3.29
CA GLY A 79 10.28 7.41 3.94
C GLY A 79 10.59 7.89 5.35
N SER A 80 9.65 8.60 5.95
CA SER A 80 9.84 9.20 7.29
C SER A 80 9.62 8.23 8.45
N PHE A 81 9.14 7.00 8.19
CA PHE A 81 8.72 6.09 9.26
C PHE A 81 9.85 5.71 10.21
N LEU A 82 10.97 5.18 9.69
CA LEU A 82 12.11 4.80 10.54
C LEU A 82 12.85 5.99 11.15
N SER A 83 12.79 7.17 10.51
CA SER A 83 13.46 8.37 11.03
C SER A 83 12.93 8.81 12.40
N GLY A 84 11.75 8.36 12.81
CA GLY A 84 11.22 8.57 14.16
C GLY A 84 11.97 7.80 15.26
N GLY A 85 12.70 6.74 14.90
CA GLY A 85 13.47 5.89 15.83
C GLY A 85 14.95 6.24 15.94
N GLY A 86 15.53 6.90 14.93
CA GLY A 86 16.95 7.25 14.92
C GLY A 86 17.50 7.53 13.51
N THR A 87 18.83 7.47 13.37
CA THR A 87 19.49 7.57 12.06
C THR A 87 19.18 6.34 11.22
N VAL A 88 18.79 6.57 9.96
CA VAL A 88 18.42 5.53 9.01
C VAL A 88 19.53 5.35 7.97
N PHE A 89 19.86 4.09 7.69
CA PHE A 89 20.61 3.71 6.50
C PHE A 89 19.63 3.24 5.43
N PHE A 90 19.57 3.94 4.31
CA PHE A 90 18.64 3.67 3.22
C PHE A 90 19.37 3.21 1.95
N VAL A 91 18.82 2.17 1.33
CA VAL A 91 19.25 1.64 0.05
C VAL A 91 18.11 1.82 -0.95
N PRO A 92 18.25 2.68 -1.97
CA PRO A 92 17.17 2.95 -2.93
C PRO A 92 16.77 1.73 -3.76
N GLY A 93 17.67 0.75 -3.89
CA GLY A 93 17.51 -0.42 -4.76
C GLY A 93 17.96 -0.17 -6.19
N THR A 94 17.78 -1.17 -7.05
CA THR A 94 18.16 -1.15 -8.46
C THR A 94 16.92 -1.04 -9.34
N ILE A 95 16.85 -0.01 -10.17
CA ILE A 95 15.75 0.20 -11.13
C ILE A 95 16.11 -0.45 -12.46
N ASN A 96 15.22 -1.30 -12.98
CA ASN A 96 15.29 -1.85 -14.32
C ASN A 96 13.97 -1.58 -15.07
N ASN A 97 13.96 -0.53 -15.89
CA ASN A 97 12.81 -0.15 -16.70
C ASN A 97 12.60 -1.04 -17.93
N THR A 98 13.54 -1.92 -18.27
CA THR A 98 13.35 -2.91 -19.36
C THR A 98 12.51 -4.08 -18.88
N THR A 99 12.77 -4.57 -17.66
CA THR A 99 12.01 -5.67 -17.06
C THR A 99 10.82 -5.20 -16.21
N GLY A 100 10.75 -3.90 -15.90
CA GLY A 100 9.69 -3.33 -15.06
C GLY A 100 9.86 -3.66 -13.59
N SER A 101 11.08 -3.54 -13.05
CA SER A 101 11.38 -3.91 -11.66
C SER A 101 12.16 -2.84 -10.89
N ILE A 102 11.90 -2.73 -9.60
CA ILE A 102 12.74 -2.06 -8.60
C ILE A 102 13.12 -3.13 -7.58
N SER A 103 14.40 -3.48 -7.50
CA SER A 103 14.86 -4.61 -6.68
C SER A 103 15.69 -4.15 -5.49
N PHE A 104 15.53 -4.81 -4.35
CA PHE A 104 16.34 -4.61 -3.14
C PHE A 104 16.30 -3.17 -2.59
N THR A 105 15.12 -2.55 -2.56
CA THR A 105 14.93 -1.31 -1.80
C THR A 105 14.86 -1.68 -0.31
N ALA A 106 15.68 -1.05 0.52
CA ALA A 106 15.79 -1.40 1.93
C ALA A 106 16.06 -0.18 2.81
N GLY A 107 15.67 -0.29 4.08
CA GLY A 107 15.98 0.71 5.10
C GLY A 107 16.17 0.07 6.46
N SER A 108 17.11 0.56 7.24
CA SER A 108 17.33 0.11 8.62
C SER A 108 17.71 1.25 9.55
N LEU A 109 17.34 1.13 10.82
CA LEU A 109 17.96 1.95 11.86
C LEU A 109 19.45 1.61 12.00
N LEU A 110 20.23 2.58 12.48
CA LEU A 110 21.64 2.40 12.81
C LEU A 110 21.85 2.40 14.33
N GLY A 111 22.55 1.38 14.82
CA GLY A 111 22.92 1.24 16.23
C GLY A 111 21.94 0.37 17.03
N LEU A 112 22.22 0.21 18.32
CA LEU A 112 21.43 -0.61 19.25
C LEU A 112 20.23 0.19 19.77
N LEU A 113 19.22 0.36 18.91
CA LEU A 113 18.00 1.11 19.18
C LEU A 113 16.78 0.19 19.11
N PRO A 114 15.71 0.48 19.88
CA PRO A 114 14.43 -0.18 19.66
C PRO A 114 13.89 0.17 18.27
N GLY A 115 13.06 -0.70 17.72
CA GLY A 115 12.35 -0.47 16.48
C GLY A 115 11.19 0.51 16.64
N VAL A 116 10.62 0.92 15.52
CA VAL A 116 9.53 1.90 15.44
C VAL A 116 8.18 1.21 15.40
N ASN A 117 7.23 1.73 16.19
CA ASN A 117 5.85 1.27 16.25
C ASN A 117 4.92 2.19 15.45
N GLY A 118 3.83 1.62 14.93
CA GLY A 118 2.71 2.38 14.37
C GLY A 118 2.61 2.32 12.85
N ASN A 119 2.26 3.46 12.24
CA ASN A 119 1.95 3.57 10.83
C ASN A 119 2.80 4.67 10.18
N GLY A 120 3.10 4.55 8.90
CA GLY A 120 3.77 5.60 8.14
C GLY A 120 4.28 5.15 6.78
N THR A 121 5.12 5.97 6.17
CA THR A 121 5.73 5.68 4.85
C THR A 121 7.12 5.11 5.05
N LEU A 122 7.36 3.91 4.51
CA LEU A 122 8.66 3.25 4.47
C LEU A 122 9.54 3.83 3.37
N ALA A 123 9.00 3.96 2.16
CA ALA A 123 9.73 4.47 1.00
C ALA A 123 8.79 5.19 0.03
N THR A 124 9.35 6.10 -0.76
CA THR A 124 8.65 6.82 -1.82
C THR A 124 9.30 6.52 -3.16
N LEU A 125 8.50 6.03 -4.11
CA LEU A 125 8.92 5.67 -5.45
C LEU A 125 8.33 6.68 -6.44
N ASN A 126 9.15 7.23 -7.32
CA ASN A 126 8.68 8.15 -8.35
C ASN A 126 8.74 7.48 -9.73
N PHE A 127 7.72 7.75 -10.54
CA PHE A 127 7.55 7.22 -11.88
C PHE A 127 7.18 8.33 -12.86
N ASN A 128 7.61 8.18 -14.10
CA ASN A 128 7.05 8.88 -15.26
C ASN A 128 6.01 7.98 -15.92
N VAL A 129 4.87 8.52 -16.31
CA VAL A 129 3.81 7.77 -16.99
C VAL A 129 4.01 7.89 -18.49
N THR A 130 4.43 6.80 -19.14
CA THR A 130 4.86 6.80 -20.55
C THR A 130 3.82 6.20 -21.50
N GLY A 131 2.88 5.41 -20.97
CA GLY A 131 1.87 4.73 -21.78
C GLY A 131 0.49 4.71 -21.13
N LEU A 132 -0.52 4.39 -21.95
CA LEU A 132 -1.91 4.27 -21.52
C LEU A 132 -2.20 2.87 -20.94
N GLY A 133 -3.15 2.79 -20.03
CA GLY A 133 -3.69 1.54 -19.50
C GLY A 133 -3.35 1.29 -18.04
N ALA A 134 -3.51 0.04 -17.60
CA ALA A 134 -3.28 -0.34 -16.22
C ALA A 134 -1.84 -0.86 -16.00
N SER A 135 -1.22 -0.43 -14.90
CA SER A 135 0.01 -1.01 -14.38
C SER A 135 -0.27 -1.59 -13.01
N ALA A 136 -0.19 -2.92 -12.89
CA ALA A 136 -0.19 -3.57 -11.58
C ALA A 136 1.16 -3.33 -10.90
N LEU A 137 1.13 -2.92 -9.64
CA LEU A 137 2.27 -2.76 -8.77
C LEU A 137 2.26 -3.92 -7.78
N ASN A 138 3.19 -4.86 -7.96
CA ASN A 138 3.21 -6.10 -7.21
C ASN A 138 4.51 -6.23 -6.41
N PHE A 139 4.39 -6.54 -5.12
CA PHE A 139 5.54 -6.99 -4.37
C PHE A 139 5.95 -8.39 -4.85
N THR A 140 7.25 -8.58 -5.05
CA THR A 140 7.83 -9.89 -5.44
C THR A 140 8.54 -10.56 -4.28
N ASP A 141 9.15 -9.76 -3.43
CA ASP A 141 9.68 -10.15 -2.14
C ASP A 141 9.36 -9.03 -1.13
N GLY A 142 9.57 -9.37 0.14
CA GLY A 142 9.29 -8.47 1.24
C GLY A 142 9.71 -9.11 2.54
N VAL A 143 10.58 -8.44 3.29
CA VAL A 143 11.05 -8.89 4.61
C VAL A 143 11.07 -7.70 5.54
N LEU A 144 10.47 -7.85 6.71
CA LEU A 144 10.53 -6.89 7.81
C LEU A 144 11.17 -7.61 8.99
N VAL A 145 12.04 -6.94 9.73
CA VAL A 145 12.68 -7.48 10.93
C VAL A 145 12.57 -6.52 12.10
N ASN A 146 12.50 -7.09 13.30
CA ASN A 146 12.43 -6.33 14.54
C ASN A 146 13.83 -5.94 15.08
N SER A 147 13.89 -5.25 16.22
CA SER A 147 15.17 -4.80 16.81
C SER A 147 16.07 -5.95 17.30
N GLU A 148 15.49 -7.12 17.52
CA GLU A 148 16.19 -8.37 17.83
C GLU A 148 16.67 -9.11 16.57
N LEU A 149 16.47 -8.52 15.39
CA LEU A 149 16.76 -9.10 14.07
C LEU A 149 15.95 -10.36 13.76
N ALA A 150 14.82 -10.55 14.44
CA ALA A 150 13.86 -11.60 14.15
C ALA A 150 12.86 -11.13 13.09
N ASP A 151 12.36 -12.07 12.29
CA ASP A 151 11.33 -11.79 11.29
C ASP A 151 10.08 -11.21 11.95
N LEU A 152 9.61 -10.10 11.40
CA LEU A 152 8.36 -9.48 11.76
C LEU A 152 7.30 -9.95 10.76
N PRO A 153 6.33 -10.78 11.17
CA PRO A 153 5.27 -11.22 10.29
C PRO A 153 4.60 -9.98 9.66
N SER A 154 4.57 -9.93 8.33
CA SER A 154 3.92 -8.86 7.57
C SER A 154 3.10 -9.37 6.38
N GLN A 155 2.03 -8.64 6.04
CA GLN A 155 1.26 -8.86 4.82
C GLN A 155 1.61 -7.78 3.80
N PHE A 156 1.85 -8.16 2.56
CA PHE A 156 2.09 -7.23 1.46
C PHE A 156 0.85 -7.13 0.56
N VAL A 157 0.39 -5.90 0.35
CA VAL A 157 -0.83 -5.59 -0.41
C VAL A 157 -0.44 -4.82 -1.68
N ASN A 158 -0.70 -5.46 -2.81
CA ASN A 158 -0.45 -4.91 -4.14
C ASN A 158 -1.43 -3.79 -4.48
N ALA A 159 -1.11 -2.98 -5.49
CA ALA A 159 -1.99 -1.93 -5.99
C ALA A 159 -2.00 -1.91 -7.52
N THR A 160 -2.95 -1.18 -8.09
CA THR A 160 -3.02 -0.95 -9.54
C THR A 160 -3.13 0.53 -9.83
N VAL A 161 -2.34 0.99 -10.79
CA VAL A 161 -2.35 2.35 -11.30
C VAL A 161 -3.05 2.36 -12.65
N LEU A 162 -3.91 3.35 -12.87
CA LEU A 162 -4.60 3.56 -14.14
C LEU A 162 -4.07 4.83 -14.82
N ALA A 163 -3.40 4.66 -15.95
CA ALA A 163 -2.94 5.74 -16.80
C ALA A 163 -3.99 6.07 -17.86
N VAL A 164 -4.47 7.31 -17.85
CA VAL A 164 -5.53 7.82 -18.74
C VAL A 164 -5.01 8.97 -19.61
N PRO A 165 -5.61 9.23 -20.78
CA PRO A 165 -5.27 10.42 -21.57
C PRO A 165 -5.54 11.70 -20.78
N GLU A 166 -4.82 12.78 -21.08
CA GLU A 166 -5.20 14.11 -20.58
C GLU A 166 -6.66 14.41 -20.96
N PRO A 167 -7.50 14.89 -20.04
CA PRO A 167 -8.82 15.40 -20.41
C PRO A 167 -8.61 16.53 -21.40
N GLY A 168 -9.08 16.36 -22.64
CA GLY A 168 -8.90 17.36 -23.67
C GLY A 168 -9.47 18.70 -23.21
N THR A 169 -8.60 19.64 -22.82
CA THR A 169 -9.00 20.93 -22.25
C THR A 169 -9.93 21.70 -23.21
N TRP A 170 -9.73 21.53 -24.51
CA TRP A 170 -10.59 22.06 -25.56
C TRP A 170 -12.00 21.48 -25.59
N LEU A 171 -12.17 20.19 -25.30
CA LEU A 171 -13.50 19.58 -25.16
C LEU A 171 -14.25 20.20 -23.98
N MET A 172 -13.57 20.32 -22.82
CA MET A 172 -14.18 20.91 -21.62
C MET A 172 -14.49 22.40 -21.81
N LEU A 173 -13.57 23.15 -22.44
CA LEU A 173 -13.78 24.56 -22.77
C LEU A 173 -14.93 24.73 -23.78
N GLY A 174 -14.99 23.90 -24.81
CA GLY A 174 -16.07 23.91 -25.80
C GLY A 174 -17.44 23.62 -25.18
N LEU A 175 -17.53 22.61 -24.30
CA LEU A 175 -18.74 22.32 -23.55
C LEU A 175 -19.13 23.47 -22.60
N GLY A 176 -18.16 24.08 -21.93
CA GLY A 176 -18.38 25.26 -21.09
C GLY A 176 -18.94 26.44 -21.89
N LEU A 177 -18.34 26.78 -23.03
CA LEU A 177 -18.81 27.85 -23.90
C LEU A 177 -20.20 27.56 -24.47
N ALA A 178 -20.49 26.31 -24.85
CA ALA A 178 -21.79 25.90 -25.36
C ALA A 178 -22.91 26.06 -24.32
N THR A 179 -22.65 25.70 -23.06
CA THR A 179 -23.64 25.87 -21.97
C THR A 179 -23.90 27.33 -21.65
N VAL A 180 -22.85 28.17 -21.61
CA VAL A 180 -22.98 29.63 -21.39
C VAL A 180 -23.74 30.30 -22.55
N ALA A 181 -23.39 29.97 -23.79
CA ALA A 181 -24.09 30.50 -24.96
C ALA A 181 -25.56 30.05 -25.00
N GLY A 182 -25.84 28.80 -24.64
CA GLY A 182 -27.21 28.29 -24.49
C GLY A 182 -28.02 29.01 -23.41
N ALA A 183 -27.41 29.29 -22.26
CA ALA A 183 -28.05 30.03 -21.16
C ALA A 183 -28.29 31.50 -21.52
N ALA A 184 -27.36 32.14 -22.24
CA ALA A 184 -27.52 33.52 -22.71
C ALA A 184 -28.69 33.64 -23.69
N ARG A 185 -28.82 32.70 -24.64
CA ARG A 185 -29.94 32.69 -25.61
C ARG A 185 -31.32 32.54 -24.96
N ARG A 186 -31.41 31.81 -23.84
CA ARG A 186 -32.68 31.66 -23.08
C ARG A 186 -33.08 32.89 -22.28
N ARG A 187 -32.18 33.84 -22.01
CA ARG A 187 -32.48 35.09 -21.30
C ARG A 187 -32.91 36.23 -22.22
N SER A 188 -32.67 36.10 -23.52
CA SER A 188 -32.98 37.12 -24.53
C SER A 188 -34.24 36.83 -25.35
N ALA A 189 -34.94 35.73 -25.05
CA ALA A 189 -36.24 35.35 -25.62
C ALA A 189 -37.28 35.36 -24.50
#